data_AF-G4T4P5-F1
#
_entry.id   AF-G4T4P5-F1
#
_cell.length_a   1.000
_cell.length_b   1.000
_cell.length_c   1.000
_cell.angle_alpha   90.00
_cell.angle_beta   90.00
_cell.angle_gamma   90.00
#
_symmetry.space_group_name_H-M   'P 1'
#
loop_
_entity.id
_entity.type
_entity.pdbx_description
1 polymer ?
#
loop_
_entity_poly.entity_id
_entity_poly.type
_entity_poly.pdbx_seq_one_letter_code
_entity_poly.pdbx_strand_id
1 'polypeptide(L)'
;MAKKSNPDQWDLFNDWLVVADAPISPIVHSKEEADPSPISIDRSRYVLALRLAEKLDKDGEITTKFLTDEANRAFGGTMAEGVYSTKDAYDAMETAFNIHLGNTEKADWTEQDATWATRKTKELTSRIQKLPT
;
A
#
# COMPACT_ATOMS: atom_id res chain seq x y z
N MET A 1 48.56 -2.59 10.09
CA MET A 1 48.29 -1.24 10.66
C MET A 1 46.78 -1.17 10.93
N ALA A 2 46.38 -1.08 12.20
CA ALA A 2 44.97 -1.04 12.58
C ALA A 2 44.41 0.37 12.36
N LYS A 3 43.32 0.48 11.58
CA LYS A 3 42.60 1.73 11.33
C LYS A 3 41.79 2.05 12.58
N LYS A 4 42.12 3.14 13.28
CA LYS A 4 41.37 3.61 14.47
C LYS A 4 39.98 4.05 14.02
N SER A 5 38.94 3.50 14.65
CA SER A 5 37.54 3.88 14.39
C SER A 5 37.26 5.27 14.95
N ASN A 6 36.56 6.09 14.16
CA ASN A 6 36.24 7.48 14.49
C ASN A 6 34.96 7.51 15.36
N PRO A 7 34.95 8.15 16.55
CA PRO A 7 33.82 8.08 17.49
C PRO A 7 32.54 8.81 17.04
N ASP A 8 32.59 9.57 15.94
CA ASP A 8 31.44 10.34 15.43
C ASP A 8 30.76 9.72 14.20
N GLN A 9 31.08 8.47 13.85
CA GLN A 9 30.34 7.74 12.82
C GLN A 9 29.04 7.17 13.42
N TRP A 10 27.93 7.85 13.14
CA TRP A 10 26.59 7.34 13.41
C TRP A 10 26.32 6.17 12.44
N ASP A 11 26.35 4.94 12.95
CA ASP A 11 26.01 3.73 12.20
C ASP A 11 24.49 3.66 11.96
N LEU A 12 24.02 4.46 10.99
CA LEU A 12 22.62 4.53 10.56
C LEU A 12 22.02 3.18 10.08
N PHE A 13 22.87 2.17 9.86
CA PHE A 13 22.46 0.85 9.40
C PHE A 13 22.54 -0.23 10.49
N ASN A 14 23.16 0.04 11.65
CA ASN A 14 23.25 -0.93 12.74
C ASN A 14 22.00 -0.95 13.64
N ASP A 15 21.17 0.10 13.60
CA ASP A 15 19.94 0.19 14.39
C ASP A 15 18.73 -0.49 13.71
N TRP A 16 18.90 -0.95 12.46
CA TRP A 16 17.88 -1.69 11.71
C TRP A 16 18.08 -3.22 11.79
N LEU A 17 19.24 -3.71 12.20
CA LEU A 17 19.44 -5.14 12.42
C LEU A 17 18.99 -5.51 13.83
N VAL A 18 17.76 -6.02 13.94
CA VAL A 18 17.29 -6.73 15.13
C VAL A 18 18.33 -7.79 15.50
N VAL A 19 18.95 -7.62 16.67
CA VAL A 19 19.94 -8.57 17.22
C VAL A 19 19.28 -9.93 17.34
N ALA A 20 19.85 -10.92 16.65
CA ALA A 20 19.32 -12.28 16.48
C ALA A 20 19.30 -13.14 17.75
N ASP A 21 19.38 -12.54 18.95
CA ASP A 21 19.53 -13.29 20.21
C ASP A 21 18.86 -12.60 21.42
N ALA A 22 17.74 -11.91 21.20
CA ALA A 22 16.83 -11.56 22.29
C ALA A 22 15.92 -12.77 22.61
N PRO A 23 15.71 -13.12 23.89
CA PRO A 23 14.80 -14.21 24.25
C PRO A 23 13.40 -13.89 23.74
N ILE A 24 12.93 -14.71 22.80
CA ILE A 24 11.61 -14.62 22.18
C ILE A 24 10.59 -14.98 23.26
N SER A 25 10.06 -13.98 23.95
CA SER A 25 8.77 -14.14 24.63
C SER A 25 7.74 -14.49 23.56
N PRO A 26 7.06 -15.64 23.64
CA PRO A 26 6.13 -16.04 22.60
C PRO A 26 4.87 -15.18 22.76
N ILE A 27 4.75 -14.12 21.96
CA ILE A 27 3.45 -13.53 21.68
C ILE A 27 2.99 -14.09 20.34
N VAL A 28 2.65 -15.37 20.38
CA VAL A 28 1.68 -15.94 19.46
C VAL A 28 0.60 -16.55 20.34
N HIS A 29 -0.47 -15.80 20.54
CA HIS A 29 -1.80 -16.37 20.38
C HIS A 29 -2.69 -15.32 19.73
N SER A 30 -2.84 -15.48 18.42
CA SER A 30 -4.11 -15.26 17.74
C SER A 30 -5.23 -15.76 18.64
N LYS A 31 -5.98 -14.84 19.22
CA LYS A 31 -7.35 -15.10 19.61
C LYS A 31 -8.20 -14.34 18.63
N GLU A 32 -8.62 -15.06 17.60
CA GLU A 32 -9.74 -14.71 16.76
C GLU A 32 -10.98 -14.80 17.66
N GLU A 33 -11.14 -13.83 18.56
CA GLU A 33 -12.42 -13.60 19.20
C GLU A 33 -13.26 -12.88 18.15
N ALA A 34 -14.31 -13.56 17.69
CA ALA A 34 -15.41 -12.97 16.97
C ALA A 34 -16.16 -12.01 17.90
N ASP A 35 -15.51 -10.89 18.21
CA ASP A 35 -16.10 -9.77 18.90
C ASP A 35 -16.78 -8.90 17.82
N PRO A 36 -18.06 -8.50 17.96
CA PRO A 36 -18.69 -7.56 17.03
C PRO A 36 -18.17 -6.15 17.29
N SER A 37 -16.85 -6.00 17.33
CA SER A 37 -16.16 -4.71 17.41
C SER A 37 -16.31 -3.98 16.07
N PRO A 38 -16.39 -2.64 16.09
CA PRO A 38 -16.54 -1.84 14.90
C PRO A 38 -15.44 -2.21 13.89
N ILE A 39 -15.81 -2.35 12.62
CA ILE A 39 -14.89 -2.71 11.53
C ILE A 39 -13.64 -1.84 11.66
N SER A 40 -12.47 -2.46 11.89
CA SER A 40 -11.24 -1.69 12.02
C SER A 40 -10.99 -0.91 10.73
N ILE A 41 -10.61 0.36 10.85
CA ILE A 41 -10.33 1.25 9.72
C ILE A 41 -9.36 0.61 8.73
N ASP A 42 -8.37 -0.14 9.23
CA ASP A 42 -7.41 -0.89 8.41
C ASP A 42 -8.06 -1.97 7.54
N ARG A 43 -9.01 -2.72 8.12
CA ARG A 43 -9.77 -3.72 7.38
C ARG A 43 -10.65 -3.07 6.32
N SER A 44 -11.31 -1.96 6.65
CA SER A 44 -12.11 -1.19 5.69
C SER A 44 -11.27 -0.65 4.54
N ARG A 45 -10.08 -0.10 4.83
CA ARG A 45 -9.11 0.35 3.81
C ARG A 45 -8.69 -0.78 2.90
N TYR A 46 -8.37 -1.95 3.46
CA TYR A 46 -7.98 -3.11 2.66
C TYR A 46 -9.13 -3.62 1.77
N VAL A 47 -10.35 -3.69 2.30
CA VAL A 47 -11.55 -4.06 1.52
C VAL A 47 -11.79 -3.08 0.38
N LEU A 48 -11.67 -1.77 0.65
CA LEU A 48 -11.76 -0.74 -0.38
C LEU A 48 -10.69 -0.95 -1.45
N ALA A 49 -9.43 -1.17 -1.05
CA ALA A 49 -8.32 -1.38 -1.97
C ALA A 49 -8.55 -2.56 -2.92
N LEU A 50 -9.07 -3.69 -2.41
CA LEU A 50 -9.41 -4.85 -3.23
C LEU A 50 -10.49 -4.55 -4.28
N ARG A 51 -11.55 -3.84 -3.89
CA ARG A 51 -12.65 -3.49 -4.81
C ARG A 51 -12.21 -2.49 -5.88
N LEU A 52 -11.36 -1.54 -5.51
CA LEU A 52 -10.77 -0.58 -6.45
C LEU A 52 -9.80 -1.28 -7.43
N ALA A 53 -9.02 -2.25 -6.96
CA ALA A 53 -8.13 -3.04 -7.82
C ALA A 53 -8.93 -3.84 -8.85
N GLU A 54 -10.02 -4.49 -8.43
CA GLU A 54 -10.92 -5.19 -9.34
C GLU A 54 -11.53 -4.24 -10.40
N LYS A 55 -11.88 -3.01 -10.01
CA LYS A 55 -12.35 -1.98 -10.94
C LYS A 55 -11.28 -1.59 -11.96
N LEU A 56 -10.03 -1.45 -11.54
CA LEU A 56 -8.89 -1.20 -12.43
C LEU A 56 -8.64 -2.37 -13.38
N ASP A 57 -8.74 -3.61 -12.89
CA ASP A 57 -8.57 -4.82 -13.72
C ASP A 57 -9.66 -4.93 -14.81
N LYS A 58 -10.90 -4.48 -14.52
CA LYS A 58 -12.03 -4.55 -15.45
C LYS A 58 -12.06 -3.39 -16.45
N ASP A 59 -11.96 -2.16 -15.95
CA ASP A 59 -12.27 -0.95 -16.73
C ASP A 59 -11.07 -0.01 -16.89
N GLY A 60 -9.97 -0.22 -16.13
CA GLY A 60 -8.76 0.60 -16.20
C GLY A 60 -8.88 2.02 -15.64
N GLU A 61 -10.02 2.37 -15.03
CA GLU A 61 -10.28 3.73 -14.51
C GLU A 61 -11.10 3.70 -13.21
N ILE A 62 -10.73 4.60 -12.30
CA ILE A 62 -11.47 4.93 -11.08
C ILE A 62 -11.90 6.39 -11.20
N THR A 63 -13.18 6.69 -10.97
CA THR A 63 -13.66 8.08 -10.90
C THR A 63 -13.82 8.51 -9.45
N THR A 64 -13.78 9.82 -9.17
CA THR A 64 -13.99 10.36 -7.81
C THR A 64 -15.32 9.91 -7.21
N LYS A 65 -16.37 9.85 -8.04
CA LYS A 65 -17.69 9.35 -7.62
C LYS A 65 -17.61 7.89 -7.20
N PHE A 66 -16.97 7.03 -8.01
CA PHE A 66 -16.83 5.62 -7.69
C PHE A 66 -15.99 5.41 -6.42
N LEU A 67 -14.87 6.13 -6.28
CA LEU A 67 -14.03 6.09 -5.08
C LEU A 67 -14.83 6.44 -3.83
N THR A 68 -15.60 7.53 -3.88
CA THR A 68 -16.41 7.99 -2.74
C THR A 68 -17.53 7.01 -2.41
N ASP A 69 -18.29 6.55 -3.41
CA ASP A 69 -19.39 5.61 -3.22
C ASP A 69 -18.89 4.28 -2.64
N GLU A 70 -17.73 3.81 -3.08
CA GLU A 70 -17.15 2.55 -2.62
C GLU A 70 -16.51 2.68 -1.24
N ALA A 71 -15.89 3.82 -0.95
CA ALA A 71 -15.39 4.12 0.38
C ALA A 71 -16.54 4.16 1.39
N ASN A 72 -17.65 4.85 1.07
CA ASN A 72 -18.83 4.87 1.94
C ASN A 72 -19.33 3.44 2.25
N ARG A 73 -19.32 2.55 1.25
CA ARG A 73 -19.70 1.15 1.42
C ARG A 73 -18.69 0.34 2.25
N ALA A 74 -17.40 0.56 2.05
CA ALA A 74 -16.34 -0.20 2.75
C ALA A 74 -16.22 0.21 4.22
N PHE A 75 -16.36 1.50 4.52
CA PHE A 75 -16.29 2.04 5.87
C PHE A 75 -17.63 1.98 6.63
N GLY A 76 -18.74 1.74 5.94
CA GLY A 76 -20.07 1.61 6.57
C GLY A 76 -20.71 2.94 6.96
N GLY A 77 -20.27 4.04 6.34
CA GLY A 77 -20.75 5.39 6.58
C GLY A 77 -19.93 6.39 5.78
N THR A 78 -20.18 7.68 5.97
CA THR A 78 -19.66 8.75 5.10
C THR A 78 -18.54 9.56 5.74
N MET A 79 -17.76 10.27 4.90
CA MET A 79 -16.80 11.26 5.39
C MET A 79 -17.46 12.39 6.19
N ALA A 80 -18.69 12.78 5.81
CA ALA A 80 -19.44 13.84 6.50
C ALA A 80 -19.83 13.44 7.93
N GLU A 81 -19.99 12.15 8.18
CA GLU A 81 -20.24 11.57 9.52
C GLU A 81 -18.93 11.35 10.31
N GLY A 82 -17.76 11.61 9.70
CA GLY A 82 -16.45 11.41 10.31
C GLY A 82 -16.01 9.95 10.40
N VAL A 83 -16.66 9.04 9.67
CA VAL A 83 -16.38 7.59 9.72
C VAL A 83 -15.01 7.26 9.11
N TYR A 84 -14.60 8.02 8.10
CA TYR A 84 -13.28 7.93 7.49
C TYR A 84 -12.88 9.30 6.93
N SER A 85 -11.58 9.51 6.73
CA SER A 85 -11.05 10.73 6.14
C SER A 85 -10.83 10.56 4.63
N THR A 86 -10.72 11.67 3.92
CA THR A 86 -10.29 11.68 2.52
C THR A 86 -8.96 10.95 2.32
N LYS A 87 -8.04 11.05 3.29
CA LYS A 87 -6.76 10.33 3.29
C LYS A 87 -6.96 8.82 3.25
N ASP A 88 -7.89 8.28 4.02
CA ASP A 88 -8.12 6.83 4.09
C ASP A 88 -8.59 6.25 2.75
N ALA A 89 -9.41 7.01 2.02
CA ALA A 89 -9.84 6.62 0.67
C ALA A 89 -8.69 6.65 -0.34
N TYR A 90 -7.84 7.69 -0.29
CA TYR A 90 -6.70 7.80 -1.20
C TYR A 90 -5.59 6.78 -0.88
N ASP A 91 -5.29 6.52 0.39
CA ASP A 91 -4.36 5.43 0.79
C ASP A 91 -4.82 4.08 0.24
N ALA A 92 -6.13 3.80 0.31
CA ALA A 92 -6.70 2.57 -0.23
C ALA A 92 -6.61 2.53 -1.76
N MET A 93 -6.76 3.66 -2.43
CA MET A 93 -6.60 3.78 -3.88
C MET A 93 -5.16 3.56 -4.34
N GLU A 94 -4.17 4.11 -3.62
CA GLU A 94 -2.75 3.85 -3.87
C GLU A 94 -2.43 2.35 -3.73
N THR A 95 -2.96 1.74 -2.68
CA THR A 95 -2.84 0.29 -2.44
C THR A 95 -3.49 -0.51 -3.57
N ALA A 96 -4.67 -0.10 -4.02
CA ALA A 96 -5.38 -0.73 -5.12
C ALA A 96 -4.59 -0.71 -6.43
N PHE A 97 -3.96 0.43 -6.74
CA PHE A 97 -3.11 0.56 -7.92
C PHE A 97 -1.90 -0.37 -7.84
N ASN A 98 -1.27 -0.51 -6.67
CA ASN A 98 -0.17 -1.46 -6.47
C ASN A 98 -0.61 -2.92 -6.65
N ILE A 99 -1.80 -3.29 -6.15
CA ILE A 99 -2.38 -4.62 -6.36
C ILE A 99 -2.63 -4.87 -7.86
N HIS A 100 -3.26 -3.92 -8.55
CA HIS A 100 -3.51 -3.98 -10.00
C HIS A 100 -2.21 -4.15 -10.80
N LEU A 101 -1.15 -3.39 -10.46
CA LEU A 101 0.16 -3.55 -11.10
C LEU A 101 0.75 -4.93 -10.83
N GLY A 102 0.66 -5.46 -9.61
CA GLY A 102 1.11 -6.81 -9.29
C GLY A 102 0.38 -7.91 -10.08
N ASN A 103 -0.90 -7.69 -10.40
CA ASN A 103 -1.70 -8.63 -11.20
C ASN A 103 -1.40 -8.55 -12.71
N THR A 104 -1.07 -7.35 -13.22
CA THR A 104 -1.00 -7.08 -14.66
C THR A 104 0.42 -6.98 -15.21
N GLU A 105 1.39 -6.60 -14.41
CA GLU A 105 2.79 -6.46 -14.82
C GLU A 105 3.61 -7.66 -14.34
N LYS A 106 4.41 -8.23 -15.25
CA LYS A 106 5.46 -9.16 -14.87
C LYS A 106 6.67 -8.32 -14.44
N ALA A 107 7.04 -8.41 -13.16
CA ALA A 107 8.20 -7.71 -12.59
C ALA A 107 9.56 -8.28 -13.06
N ASP A 108 9.61 -8.91 -14.23
CA ASP A 108 10.84 -9.37 -14.85
C ASP A 108 11.32 -8.31 -15.85
N TRP A 109 12.08 -7.36 -15.33
CA TRP A 109 12.63 -6.24 -16.10
C TRP A 109 14.11 -6.46 -16.45
N THR A 110 14.55 -7.72 -16.38
CA THR A 110 15.89 -8.08 -16.82
C THR A 110 16.00 -7.90 -18.34
N GLU A 111 17.21 -7.56 -18.82
CA GLU A 111 17.52 -7.43 -20.25
C GLU A 111 16.78 -6.32 -21.02
N GLN A 112 16.27 -5.30 -20.32
CA GLN A 112 15.60 -4.16 -20.95
C GLN A 112 16.57 -3.01 -21.27
N ASP A 113 16.35 -2.34 -22.40
CA ASP A 113 17.14 -1.19 -22.82
C ASP A 113 16.55 0.16 -22.34
N ALA A 114 17.29 1.26 -22.56
CA ALA A 114 16.86 2.60 -22.18
C ALA A 114 15.57 3.06 -22.89
N THR A 115 15.30 2.54 -24.09
CA THR A 115 14.09 2.86 -24.87
C THR A 115 12.87 2.22 -24.22
N TRP A 116 12.98 0.96 -23.80
CA TRP A 116 11.96 0.25 -23.04
C TRP A 116 11.65 0.99 -21.74
N ALA A 117 12.67 1.37 -20.97
CA ALA A 117 12.48 2.08 -19.70
C ALA A 117 11.73 3.40 -19.91
N THR A 118 12.10 4.16 -20.94
CA THR A 118 11.42 5.41 -21.29
C THR A 118 9.94 5.19 -21.64
N ARG A 119 9.64 4.14 -22.41
CA ARG A 119 8.26 3.79 -22.78
C ARG A 119 7.45 3.34 -21.56
N LYS A 120 8.03 2.51 -20.69
CA LYS A 120 7.38 2.03 -19.47
C LYS A 120 7.09 3.17 -18.49
N THR A 121 8.02 4.10 -18.31
CA THR A 121 7.78 5.31 -17.51
C THR A 121 6.61 6.13 -18.07
N LYS A 122 6.57 6.37 -19.38
CA LYS A 122 5.45 7.10 -20.00
C LYS A 122 4.10 6.42 -19.79
N GLU A 123 4.08 5.09 -19.94
CA GLU A 123 2.89 4.28 -19.71
C GLU A 123 2.39 4.40 -18.27
N LEU A 124 3.26 4.18 -17.28
CA LEU A 124 2.90 4.24 -15.86
C LEU A 124 2.46 5.66 -15.45
N THR A 125 3.17 6.70 -15.91
CA THR A 125 2.78 8.09 -15.67
C THR A 125 1.38 8.37 -16.23
N SER A 126 1.07 7.90 -17.44
CA SER A 126 -0.26 8.09 -18.02
C SER A 126 -1.35 7.38 -17.21
N ARG A 127 -1.07 6.21 -16.64
CA ARG A 127 -2.03 5.50 -15.77
C ARG A 127 -2.26 6.24 -14.46
N ILE A 128 -1.20 6.72 -13.80
CA ILE A 128 -1.30 7.49 -12.54
C ILE A 128 -2.09 8.79 -12.74
N GLN A 129 -1.87 9.50 -13.87
CA GLN A 129 -2.58 10.74 -14.18
C GLN A 129 -4.09 10.58 -14.42
N LYS A 130 -4.57 9.35 -14.65
CA LYS A 130 -6.00 9.06 -14.78
C LYS A 130 -6.68 8.80 -13.43
N LEU A 131 -5.92 8.61 -12.36
CA LEU A 131 -6.49 8.43 -11.03
C LEU A 131 -7.09 9.75 -10.53
N PRO A 132 -8.18 9.70 -9.77
CA PRO A 132 -8.78 10.90 -9.20
C PRO A 132 -7.86 11.48 -8.12
N THR A 133 -7.74 12.81 -8.08
CA THR A 133 -6.95 13.57 -7.11
C THR A 133 -7.81 14.59 -6.39
#